data_AF-A0A8C1QAL3-F1
#
_entry.id   AF-A0A8C1QAL3-F1
#
_cell.length_a   1.000
_cell.length_b   1.000
_cell.length_c   1.000
_cell.angle_alpha   90.00
_cell.angle_beta   90.00
_cell.angle_gamma   90.00
#
_symmetry.space_group_name_H-M   'P 1'
#
loop_
_entity.id
_entity.type
_entity.pdbx_description
1 polymer ?
#
loop_
_entity_poly.entity_id
_entity_poly.type
_entity_poly.pdbx_seq_one_letter_code
_entity_poly.pdbx_strand_id
1 'polypeptide(L)'
;MLMTCIVQINNERRREQQEERRLQVIRERIQLSAIFPSEGDVTFQFHYPDGSRKRRHFQLQNTIQQLIFYAGAVDSATESLCLISHSPAVVITTSSNGKIGDYITQSTTFFVRWMGAEDDSVTLCDNVTPAGVNQAEAAIPSNSTVPSASMDAFDPTVPSASMDTFDPTVPSASVDTFDPPVPFDSMHSPASASTYTSTSTSTAVSDTRHDLRRLLQGLQSAVDLVESGPIANCINVVRSRVLQCALRTFNRRAFNPHKQLDIVFVDSCGTGEGSVDTGGPTREFLRLLMKELLDSRYFVGPENGKSLALDSLGLSRGTYKVLGMIISVCLVHGGVGPRVLARRLYSQLSGIPAPPVNIEEVYDPELHDQLDKIQRAGTITEAHTAMLEASNSLHMLGALCKVSTLEERQDLVNAALKYYLEGRMEMPLKQLKEGLETLGVLNAIKEHSSIMEELFCGGPPTLSAASLLDLFTIHYSPRGTNRRALEEVAVGHWRDWIIEVEDGDAAVEVDGGDTIKVTLENVLVFASGASAVPVFGFKENPNITFLHENINGNWRMFPEANTCTITLKLPIGQEYEEFCHFMTSGVIQSPTFGVA
;
A
#
# COMPACT_ATOMS: atom_id res chain seq x y z
N MET A 1 0.45 -4.50 23.64
CA MET A 1 0.42 -3.38 24.62
C MET A 1 1.21 -2.16 24.13
N LEU A 2 2.45 -2.32 23.64
CA LEU A 2 3.25 -1.23 23.03
C LEU A 2 2.59 -0.57 21.80
N MET A 3 2.00 -1.36 20.90
CA MET A 3 1.38 -0.85 19.67
C MET A 3 0.13 0.01 19.93
N THR A 4 -0.64 -0.32 20.97
CA THR A 4 -1.78 0.48 21.45
C THR A 4 -1.32 1.79 22.09
N CYS A 5 -0.21 1.77 22.84
CA CYS A 5 0.42 2.99 23.36
C CYS A 5 0.93 3.91 22.23
N ILE A 6 1.57 3.36 21.20
CA ILE A 6 2.08 4.16 20.06
C ILE A 6 0.94 4.80 19.28
N VAL A 7 -0.14 4.06 19.03
CA VAL A 7 -1.35 4.62 18.38
C VAL A 7 -1.97 5.72 19.24
N GLN A 8 -2.00 5.55 20.55
CA GLN A 8 -2.55 6.54 21.47
C GLN A 8 -1.69 7.81 21.55
N ILE A 9 -0.36 7.66 21.63
CA ILE A 9 0.62 8.76 21.60
C ILE A 9 0.56 9.51 20.26
N ASN A 10 0.43 8.79 19.13
CA ASN A 10 0.31 9.42 17.82
C ASN A 10 -1.04 10.13 17.65
N ASN A 11 -2.12 9.61 18.23
CA ASN A 11 -3.42 10.29 18.23
C ASN A 11 -3.41 11.53 19.12
N GLU A 12 -2.71 11.50 20.26
CA GLU A 12 -2.51 12.66 21.13
C GLU A 12 -1.67 13.73 20.42
N ARG A 13 -0.53 13.36 19.81
CA ARG A 13 0.28 14.29 19.00
C ARG A 13 -0.52 14.90 17.85
N ARG A 14 -1.35 14.13 17.16
CA ARG A 14 -2.22 14.66 16.08
C ARG A 14 -3.26 15.64 16.60
N ARG A 15 -3.82 15.40 17.80
CA ARG A 15 -4.77 16.32 18.45
C ARG A 15 -4.09 17.61 18.88
N GLU A 16 -2.88 17.53 19.43
CA GLU A 16 -2.08 18.70 19.82
C GLU A 16 -1.71 19.56 18.61
N GLN A 17 -1.22 18.94 17.53
CA GLN A 17 -0.93 19.65 16.28
C GLN A 17 -2.17 20.28 15.63
N GLN A 18 -3.33 19.61 15.73
CA GLN A 18 -4.59 20.16 15.23
C GLN A 18 -5.09 21.34 16.09
N GLU A 19 -4.95 21.25 17.41
CA GLU A 19 -5.27 22.36 18.31
C GLU A 19 -4.37 23.57 18.06
N GLU A 20 -3.08 23.33 17.83
CA GLU A 20 -2.10 24.39 17.56
C GLU A 20 -2.41 25.12 16.24
N ARG A 21 -2.73 24.38 15.17
CA ARG A 21 -3.21 24.95 13.90
C ARG A 21 -4.51 25.74 14.08
N ARG A 22 -5.49 25.21 14.82
CA ARG A 22 -6.74 25.92 15.13
C ARG A 22 -6.45 27.24 15.83
N LEU A 23 -5.61 27.24 16.87
CA LEU A 23 -5.25 28.43 17.63
C LEU A 23 -4.47 29.46 16.78
N GLN A 24 -3.61 29.00 15.88
CA GLN A 24 -2.88 29.87 14.96
C GLN A 24 -3.84 30.60 14.01
N VAL A 25 -4.79 29.88 13.40
CA VAL A 25 -5.81 30.46 12.52
C VAL A 25 -6.70 31.46 13.26
N ILE A 26 -7.12 31.15 14.50
CA ILE A 26 -7.90 32.08 15.32
C ILE A 26 -7.09 33.34 15.63
N ARG A 27 -5.82 33.21 16.00
CA ARG A 27 -4.93 34.35 16.31
C ARG A 27 -4.78 35.27 15.11
N GLU A 28 -4.55 34.70 13.92
CA GLU A 28 -4.47 35.45 12.67
C GLU A 28 -5.80 36.17 12.37
N ARG A 29 -6.94 35.49 12.52
CA ARG A 29 -8.27 36.09 12.32
C ARG A 29 -8.53 37.24 13.30
N ILE A 30 -8.17 37.09 14.58
CA ILE A 30 -8.32 38.16 15.58
C ILE A 30 -7.47 39.36 15.17
N GLN A 31 -6.19 39.15 14.84
CA GLN A 31 -5.28 40.20 14.42
C GLN A 31 -5.79 40.94 13.17
N LEU A 32 -6.19 40.20 12.13
CA LEU A 32 -6.72 40.78 10.90
C LEU A 32 -8.06 41.48 11.12
N SER A 33 -8.97 40.89 11.91
CA SER A 33 -10.29 41.48 12.18
C SER A 33 -10.21 42.84 12.90
N ALA A 34 -9.15 43.07 13.69
CA ALA A 34 -8.89 44.30 14.41
C ALA A 34 -8.31 45.42 13.53
N ILE A 35 -7.69 45.08 12.40
CA ILE A 35 -7.08 46.05 11.46
C ILE A 35 -8.14 46.73 10.59
N PHE A 36 -9.30 46.10 10.38
CA PHE A 36 -10.34 46.66 9.53
C PHE A 36 -11.21 47.68 10.29
N PRO A 37 -11.41 48.91 9.79
CA PRO A 37 -12.31 49.88 10.42
C PRO A 37 -13.77 49.40 10.38
N SER A 38 -14.56 49.71 11.40
CA SER A 38 -15.99 49.36 11.48
C SER A 38 -16.87 50.40 10.80
N GLU A 39 -16.60 50.71 9.53
CA GLU A 39 -17.35 51.71 8.76
C GLU A 39 -17.92 51.07 7.51
N GLY A 40 -19.25 50.99 7.43
CA GLY A 40 -19.95 50.39 6.29
C GLY A 40 -21.45 50.58 6.37
N ASP A 41 -22.09 50.49 5.20
CA ASP A 41 -23.51 50.85 5.04
C ASP A 41 -24.46 49.65 5.27
N VAL A 42 -23.91 48.44 5.41
CA VAL A 42 -24.69 47.21 5.58
C VAL A 42 -24.30 46.49 6.88
N THR A 43 -25.29 46.09 7.66
CA THR A 43 -25.09 45.45 8.95
C THR A 43 -25.31 43.94 8.84
N PHE A 44 -24.30 43.15 9.20
CA PHE A 44 -24.45 41.69 9.31
C PHE A 44 -24.46 41.26 10.77
N GLN A 45 -25.33 40.30 11.07
CA GLN A 45 -25.43 39.66 12.37
C GLN A 45 -25.02 38.18 12.25
N PHE A 46 -24.22 37.70 13.19
CA PHE A 46 -23.69 36.33 13.22
C PHE A 46 -24.21 35.63 14.45
N HIS A 47 -24.82 34.46 14.26
CA HIS A 47 -25.25 33.57 15.33
C HIS A 47 -24.33 32.36 15.38
N TYR A 48 -23.77 32.11 16.55
CA TYR A 48 -22.80 31.04 16.77
C TYR A 48 -23.46 29.81 17.39
N PRO A 49 -22.85 28.61 17.27
CA PRO A 49 -23.38 27.37 17.83
C PRO A 49 -23.54 27.39 19.36
N ASP A 50 -22.74 28.19 20.06
CA ASP A 50 -22.83 28.41 21.51
C ASP A 50 -23.98 29.36 21.92
N GLY A 51 -24.77 29.83 20.95
CA GLY A 51 -25.89 30.75 21.14
C GLY A 51 -25.49 32.23 21.20
N SER A 52 -24.19 32.55 21.18
CA SER A 52 -23.70 33.92 21.16
C SER A 52 -23.99 34.62 19.83
N ARG A 53 -23.99 35.96 19.87
CA ARG A 53 -24.28 36.78 18.69
C ARG A 53 -23.31 37.95 18.58
N LYS A 54 -22.78 38.16 17.37
CA LYS A 54 -21.96 39.34 17.04
C LYS A 54 -22.59 40.11 15.89
N ARG A 55 -22.30 41.41 15.79
CA ARG A 55 -22.82 42.28 14.74
C ARG A 55 -21.74 43.27 14.32
N ARG A 56 -21.60 43.49 13.01
CA ARG A 56 -20.67 44.49 12.47
C ARG A 56 -21.19 45.07 11.16
N HIS A 57 -20.76 46.30 10.90
CA HIS A 57 -20.99 47.01 9.64
C HIS A 57 -19.88 46.68 8.63
N PHE A 58 -20.27 46.45 7.38
CA PHE A 58 -19.37 46.17 6.27
C PHE A 58 -19.78 47.00 5.05
N GLN A 59 -18.82 47.32 4.20
CA GLN A 59 -19.06 47.84 2.86
C GLN A 59 -19.17 46.67 1.89
N LEU A 60 -20.08 46.74 0.91
CA LEU A 60 -20.25 45.67 -0.08
C LEU A 60 -18.99 45.41 -0.93
N GLN A 61 -18.07 46.38 -0.98
CA GLN A 61 -16.77 46.25 -1.65
C GLN A 61 -15.69 45.55 -0.81
N ASN A 62 -15.94 45.30 0.48
CA ASN A 62 -15.05 44.50 1.31
C ASN A 62 -14.98 43.06 0.78
N THR A 63 -13.86 42.39 1.04
CA THR A 63 -13.67 41.01 0.57
C THR A 63 -14.46 40.03 1.45
N ILE A 64 -14.82 38.89 0.88
CA ILE A 64 -15.45 37.78 1.62
C ILE A 64 -14.51 37.29 2.76
N GLN A 65 -13.20 37.33 2.55
CA GLN A 65 -12.22 36.99 3.58
C GLN A 65 -12.31 37.93 4.80
N GLN A 66 -12.57 39.23 4.62
CA GLN A 66 -12.80 40.15 5.73
C GLN A 66 -14.05 39.78 6.56
N LEU A 67 -15.11 39.31 5.90
CA LEU A 67 -16.33 38.81 6.56
C LEU A 67 -16.04 37.53 7.36
N ILE A 68 -15.31 36.58 6.76
CA ILE A 68 -14.93 35.29 7.36
C ILE A 68 -13.99 35.50 8.55
N PHE A 69 -12.99 36.37 8.44
CA PHE A 69 -12.07 36.67 9.53
C PHE A 69 -12.79 37.26 10.73
N TYR A 70 -13.75 38.17 10.51
CA TYR A 70 -14.56 38.69 11.61
C TYR A 70 -15.45 37.61 12.24
N ALA A 71 -16.11 36.78 11.42
CA ALA A 71 -16.96 35.72 11.91
C ALA A 71 -16.18 34.68 12.71
N GLY A 72 -14.98 34.30 12.25
CA GLY A 72 -14.11 33.31 12.88
C GLY A 72 -13.18 33.85 13.98
N ALA A 73 -13.26 35.13 14.32
CA ALA A 73 -12.50 35.73 15.43
C ALA A 73 -13.22 35.51 16.78
N VAL A 74 -13.37 34.24 17.15
CA VAL A 74 -13.94 33.76 18.43
C VAL A 74 -13.22 32.47 18.86
N ASP A 75 -13.13 32.22 20.16
CA ASP A 75 -12.35 31.10 20.71
C ASP A 75 -12.91 29.72 20.30
N SER A 76 -14.21 29.65 20.02
CA SER A 76 -14.91 28.43 19.61
C SER A 76 -14.75 28.11 18.11
N ALA A 77 -14.04 28.94 17.34
CA ALA A 77 -13.90 28.74 15.90
C ALA A 77 -13.00 27.53 15.55
N THR A 78 -13.29 26.88 14.43
CA THR A 78 -12.41 25.88 13.82
C THR A 78 -11.63 26.47 12.65
N GLU A 79 -10.69 25.70 12.11
CA GLU A 79 -9.87 26.08 10.94
C GLU A 79 -10.75 26.46 9.73
N SER A 80 -11.88 25.75 9.55
CA SER A 80 -12.85 26.01 8.48
C SER A 80 -14.23 26.37 9.04
N LEU A 81 -14.91 27.34 8.42
CA LEU A 81 -16.25 27.75 8.83
C LEU A 81 -17.15 27.94 7.61
N CYS A 82 -18.45 27.86 7.85
CA CYS A 82 -19.50 28.14 6.90
C CYS A 82 -20.49 29.15 7.47
N LEU A 83 -20.84 30.17 6.70
CA LEU A 83 -21.85 31.17 6.99
C LEU A 83 -23.08 30.88 6.16
N ILE A 84 -24.19 30.58 6.82
CA ILE A 84 -25.44 30.23 6.17
C ILE A 84 -26.46 31.34 6.44
N SER A 85 -27.04 31.89 5.40
CA SER A 85 -28.26 32.69 5.51
C SER A 85 -29.40 32.04 4.74
N HIS A 86 -30.61 32.20 5.27
CA HIS A 86 -31.84 31.66 4.67
C HIS A 86 -32.64 32.73 3.92
N SER A 87 -32.32 34.02 4.10
CA SER A 87 -33.02 35.13 3.45
C SER A 87 -32.10 36.36 3.34
N PRO A 88 -31.37 36.53 2.21
CA PRO A 88 -31.35 35.65 1.04
C PRO A 88 -30.67 34.31 1.33
N ALA A 89 -31.03 33.27 0.57
CA ALA A 89 -30.40 31.94 0.69
C ALA A 89 -28.95 32.01 0.17
N VAL A 90 -27.98 32.05 1.07
CA VAL A 90 -26.56 32.24 0.76
C VAL A 90 -25.72 31.35 1.66
N VAL A 91 -24.70 30.71 1.06
CA VAL A 91 -23.70 29.92 1.78
C VAL A 91 -22.32 30.47 1.41
N ILE A 92 -21.54 30.88 2.42
CA ILE A 92 -20.17 31.36 2.26
C ILE A 92 -19.25 30.50 3.13
N THR A 93 -18.22 29.92 2.53
CA THR A 93 -17.23 29.05 3.19
C THR A 93 -15.88 29.75 3.33
N THR A 94 -14.96 29.20 4.12
CA THR A 94 -13.57 29.69 4.22
C THR A 94 -12.83 29.76 2.89
N SER A 95 -13.18 28.91 1.92
CA SER A 95 -12.64 28.90 0.55
C SER A 95 -13.31 29.90 -0.41
N SER A 96 -14.38 30.58 0.02
CA SER A 96 -15.08 31.57 -0.81
C SER A 96 -14.23 32.83 -1.02
N ASN A 97 -14.24 33.37 -2.24
CA ASN A 97 -13.43 34.51 -2.66
C ASN A 97 -14.29 35.56 -3.37
N GLY A 98 -13.77 36.78 -3.54
CA GLY A 98 -14.51 37.89 -4.15
C GLY A 98 -14.98 38.91 -3.10
N LYS A 99 -15.95 39.74 -3.50
CA LYS A 99 -16.48 40.83 -2.67
C LYS A 99 -17.78 40.41 -1.99
N ILE A 100 -18.09 41.02 -0.84
CA ILE A 100 -19.33 40.76 -0.11
C ILE A 100 -20.56 40.97 -1.00
N GLY A 101 -20.56 42.06 -1.80
CA GLY A 101 -21.66 42.41 -2.71
C GLY A 101 -21.95 41.37 -3.79
N ASP A 102 -21.00 40.48 -4.10
CA ASP A 102 -21.19 39.40 -5.08
C ASP A 102 -22.11 38.29 -4.54
N TYR A 103 -22.20 38.18 -3.21
CA TYR A 103 -22.97 37.16 -2.50
C TYR A 103 -24.21 37.76 -1.82
N ILE A 104 -24.08 38.98 -1.29
CA ILE A 104 -25.11 39.60 -0.49
C ILE A 104 -25.03 41.12 -0.50
N THR A 105 -26.17 41.78 -0.73
CA THR A 105 -26.23 43.24 -0.89
C THR A 105 -27.03 43.95 0.21
N GLN A 106 -27.66 43.20 1.12
CA GLN A 106 -28.55 43.73 2.16
C GLN A 106 -28.23 43.20 3.56
N SER A 107 -28.62 43.94 4.60
CA SER A 107 -28.40 43.57 6.01
C SER A 107 -29.04 42.21 6.32
N THR A 108 -28.24 41.28 6.84
CA THR A 108 -28.63 39.86 6.91
C THR A 108 -28.07 39.18 8.15
N THR A 109 -28.77 38.14 8.61
CA THR A 109 -28.29 37.23 9.66
C THR A 109 -27.64 35.99 9.04
N PHE A 110 -26.43 35.69 9.49
CA PHE A 110 -25.68 34.47 9.19
C PHE A 110 -25.67 33.55 10.41
N PHE A 111 -25.91 32.27 10.19
CA PHE A 111 -25.67 31.20 11.13
C PHE A 111 -24.30 30.61 10.84
N VAL A 112 -23.42 30.67 11.84
CA VAL A 112 -22.04 30.18 11.75
C VAL A 112 -22.02 28.69 12.07
N ARG A 113 -21.48 27.90 11.16
CA ARG A 113 -21.21 26.47 11.36
C ARG A 113 -19.71 26.25 11.31
N TRP A 114 -19.17 25.66 12.37
CA TRP A 114 -17.79 25.18 12.42
C TRP A 114 -17.69 23.89 11.63
N MET A 115 -16.70 23.81 10.75
CA MET A 115 -16.41 22.60 9.97
C MET A 115 -15.29 21.84 10.67
N GLY A 116 -15.50 20.55 10.91
CA GLY A 116 -14.43 19.62 11.33
C GLY A 116 -13.64 19.10 10.12
N ALA A 117 -12.49 18.47 10.37
CA ALA A 117 -11.65 17.87 9.32
C ALA A 117 -12.32 16.70 8.57
N GLU A 118 -13.45 16.18 9.06
CA GLU A 118 -14.23 15.09 8.45
C GLU A 118 -15.53 15.55 7.76
N ASP A 119 -15.91 16.84 7.90
CA ASP A 119 -17.21 17.36 7.43
C ASP A 119 -17.21 17.87 5.98
N ASP A 120 -16.11 17.74 5.25
CA ASP A 120 -15.97 18.26 3.87
C ASP A 120 -16.65 17.39 2.79
N SER A 121 -17.57 16.50 3.18
CA SER A 121 -18.33 15.65 2.24
C SER A 121 -19.81 15.50 2.55
N VAL A 122 -20.58 16.59 2.58
CA VAL A 122 -22.05 16.49 2.43
C VAL A 122 -22.59 17.63 1.55
N THR A 123 -23.26 17.23 0.47
CA THR A 123 -24.24 17.97 -0.34
C THR A 123 -24.97 19.07 0.43
N LEU A 124 -24.74 20.33 0.09
CA LEU A 124 -25.52 21.47 0.56
C LEU A 124 -26.70 21.75 -0.39
N CYS A 125 -27.67 20.85 -0.35
CA CYS A 125 -29.09 21.12 -0.61
C CYS A 125 -29.86 19.82 -0.37
N ASP A 126 -30.42 19.66 0.82
CA ASP A 126 -31.83 19.34 1.01
C ASP A 126 -32.18 19.18 2.50
N ASN A 127 -33.24 19.86 2.90
CA ASN A 127 -34.08 19.65 4.08
C ASN A 127 -33.53 20.03 5.47
N VAL A 128 -33.77 21.29 5.85
CA VAL A 128 -34.23 21.59 7.21
C VAL A 128 -35.72 21.91 7.13
N THR A 129 -36.56 21.03 7.68
CA THR A 129 -37.91 21.38 8.13
C THR A 129 -38.05 21.08 9.62
N PRO A 130 -38.77 21.93 10.37
CA PRO A 130 -38.71 21.97 11.82
C PRO A 130 -39.54 20.85 12.46
N ALA A 131 -39.09 20.42 13.64
CA ALA A 131 -39.80 19.45 14.47
C ALA A 131 -41.19 19.95 14.89
N GLY A 132 -42.17 19.04 14.79
CA GLY A 132 -43.33 18.99 15.68
C GLY A 132 -44.70 19.25 15.05
N VAL A 133 -45.39 18.20 14.59
CA VAL A 133 -46.85 18.02 14.73
C VAL A 133 -47.17 16.51 14.77
N ASN A 134 -47.94 16.10 15.77
CA ASN A 134 -48.50 14.75 15.99
C ASN A 134 -49.46 14.29 14.89
N GLN A 135 -49.58 12.95 14.73
CA GLN A 135 -50.72 12.12 14.23
C GLN A 135 -50.21 11.06 13.23
N ALA A 136 -50.71 9.84 13.11
CA ALA A 136 -51.52 8.92 13.91
C ALA A 136 -51.41 7.53 13.23
N GLU A 137 -51.84 6.48 13.94
CA GLU A 137 -51.96 5.07 13.56
C GLU A 137 -52.40 4.72 12.11
N ALA A 138 -51.88 3.61 11.57
CA ALA A 138 -52.62 2.51 10.93
C ALA A 138 -51.61 1.48 10.37
N ALA A 139 -51.45 0.31 11.00
CA ALA A 139 -52.21 -0.93 10.77
C ALA A 139 -51.59 -1.87 9.69
N ILE A 140 -51.20 -3.05 10.17
CA ILE A 140 -50.81 -4.26 9.41
C ILE A 140 -52.06 -4.80 8.67
N PRO A 141 -51.91 -5.59 7.58
CA PRO A 141 -52.15 -7.02 7.78
C PRO A 141 -51.17 -7.95 7.04
N SER A 142 -50.97 -9.08 7.71
CA SER A 142 -50.32 -10.35 7.36
C SER A 142 -51.14 -11.20 6.38
N ASN A 143 -50.47 -11.95 5.50
CA ASN A 143 -50.73 -13.37 5.18
C ASN A 143 -49.59 -13.92 4.30
N SER A 144 -48.83 -14.91 4.75
CA SER A 144 -48.90 -16.35 4.40
C SER A 144 -48.64 -16.62 2.90
N THR A 145 -47.73 -17.48 2.44
CA THR A 145 -47.60 -18.92 2.78
C THR A 145 -46.33 -19.48 2.12
N VAL A 146 -45.60 -20.32 2.84
CA VAL A 146 -44.48 -21.17 2.36
C VAL A 146 -45.06 -22.50 1.81
N PRO A 147 -44.36 -23.20 0.89
CA PRO A 147 -44.32 -24.65 1.02
C PRO A 147 -42.90 -25.21 1.08
N SER A 148 -42.70 -26.03 2.11
CA SER A 148 -41.61 -26.98 2.32
C SER A 148 -41.66 -28.10 1.27
N ALA A 149 -40.50 -28.62 0.89
CA ALA A 149 -40.35 -29.96 0.32
C ALA A 149 -39.30 -30.72 1.12
N SER A 150 -39.67 -31.91 1.58
CA SER A 150 -38.93 -32.83 2.44
C SER A 150 -38.37 -34.02 1.66
N MET A 151 -37.17 -34.43 2.05
CA MET A 151 -36.59 -35.78 2.12
C MET A 151 -36.96 -36.85 1.07
N ASP A 152 -35.91 -37.38 0.43
CA ASP A 152 -35.81 -38.82 0.16
C ASP A 152 -34.42 -39.33 0.56
N ALA A 153 -34.42 -40.46 1.27
CA ALA A 153 -33.26 -41.20 1.76
C ALA A 153 -33.04 -42.44 0.88
N PHE A 154 -31.79 -42.78 0.59
CA PHE A 154 -31.41 -44.13 0.15
C PHE A 154 -30.00 -44.49 0.68
N ASP A 155 -29.95 -45.64 1.36
CA ASP A 155 -28.77 -46.35 1.86
C ASP A 155 -28.52 -47.61 0.96
N PRO A 156 -27.47 -48.43 1.16
CA PRO A 156 -26.37 -48.58 0.22
C PRO A 156 -26.38 -49.95 -0.48
N THR A 157 -25.61 -50.14 -1.55
CA THR A 157 -25.25 -51.50 -1.98
C THR A 157 -23.92 -51.54 -2.72
N VAL A 158 -23.04 -52.41 -2.21
CA VAL A 158 -21.72 -52.80 -2.73
C VAL A 158 -21.88 -53.79 -3.88
N PRO A 159 -20.88 -53.88 -4.79
CA PRO A 159 -20.36 -55.19 -5.13
C PRO A 159 -18.82 -55.28 -5.08
N SER A 160 -18.36 -56.43 -4.58
CA SER A 160 -16.98 -56.91 -4.50
C SER A 160 -16.44 -57.49 -5.83
N ALA A 161 -15.11 -57.68 -5.82
CA ALA A 161 -14.23 -58.49 -6.69
C ALA A 161 -13.46 -57.67 -7.75
N SER A 162 -12.15 -57.80 -7.95
CA SER A 162 -11.15 -58.76 -7.44
C SER A 162 -9.72 -58.26 -7.68
N MET A 163 -8.81 -58.80 -6.86
CA MET A 163 -7.34 -58.79 -6.90
C MET A 163 -6.66 -58.76 -8.27
N ASP A 164 -5.54 -58.04 -8.34
CA ASP A 164 -4.28 -58.57 -8.85
C ASP A 164 -3.09 -58.01 -8.07
N THR A 165 -2.30 -58.94 -7.52
CA THR A 165 -1.05 -58.80 -6.76
C THR A 165 0.15 -58.64 -7.68
N PHE A 166 1.16 -57.84 -7.31
CA PHE A 166 2.59 -58.23 -7.42
C PHE A 166 3.46 -57.29 -6.55
N ASP A 167 4.27 -57.92 -5.69
CA ASP A 167 5.25 -57.35 -4.74
C ASP A 167 6.69 -57.46 -5.34
N PRO A 168 7.81 -57.07 -4.69
CA PRO A 168 8.78 -56.15 -5.27
C PRO A 168 10.17 -56.80 -5.46
N THR A 169 11.12 -56.08 -6.05
CA THR A 169 12.53 -56.48 -5.91
C THR A 169 13.47 -55.27 -5.88
N VAL A 170 14.22 -55.21 -4.78
CA VAL A 170 15.41 -54.39 -4.50
C VAL A 170 16.62 -54.99 -5.23
N PRO A 171 17.70 -54.21 -5.46
CA PRO A 171 18.98 -54.68 -4.92
C PRO A 171 19.84 -53.58 -4.27
N SER A 172 20.54 -53.99 -3.21
CA SER A 172 21.53 -53.23 -2.44
C SER A 172 22.97 -53.43 -2.95
N ALA A 173 23.75 -52.37 -2.84
CA ALA A 173 25.14 -52.24 -2.38
C ALA A 173 26.30 -53.12 -2.93
N SER A 174 27.41 -52.45 -3.28
CA SER A 174 28.75 -52.85 -2.85
C SER A 174 29.76 -51.69 -2.91
N VAL A 175 30.76 -51.80 -2.03
CA VAL A 175 31.79 -50.84 -1.60
C VAL A 175 33.15 -51.24 -2.19
N ASP A 176 34.13 -50.33 -2.10
CA ASP A 176 35.60 -50.51 -1.97
C ASP A 176 36.50 -50.00 -3.13
N THR A 177 37.75 -49.52 -2.99
CA THR A 177 38.64 -48.88 -1.96
C THR A 177 40.06 -48.90 -2.59
N PHE A 178 40.76 -47.74 -2.64
CA PHE A 178 42.23 -47.46 -2.63
C PHE A 178 43.31 -47.96 -3.65
N ASP A 179 44.07 -46.97 -4.21
CA ASP A 179 45.55 -46.75 -4.37
C ASP A 179 46.52 -47.75 -5.10
N PRO A 180 47.82 -47.43 -5.46
CA PRO A 180 48.58 -46.18 -5.79
C PRO A 180 49.59 -46.39 -7.03
N PRO A 181 50.86 -45.88 -7.13
CA PRO A 181 51.38 -44.52 -7.46
C PRO A 181 52.52 -44.39 -8.57
N VAL A 182 52.94 -43.12 -8.87
CA VAL A 182 54.23 -42.52 -9.42
C VAL A 182 54.80 -42.89 -10.83
N PRO A 183 55.75 -42.13 -11.49
CA PRO A 183 56.50 -40.90 -11.11
C PRO A 183 56.75 -39.76 -12.18
N PHE A 184 57.02 -38.54 -11.65
CA PHE A 184 58.10 -37.53 -11.90
C PHE A 184 58.78 -37.30 -13.28
N ASP A 185 58.68 -36.06 -13.82
CA ASP A 185 59.73 -35.10 -14.33
C ASP A 185 59.02 -33.99 -15.15
N SER A 186 59.37 -32.70 -15.29
CA SER A 186 60.50 -31.86 -14.89
C SER A 186 60.11 -30.36 -15.02
N MET A 187 60.96 -29.47 -14.52
CA MET A 187 60.81 -28.03 -14.33
C MET A 187 60.48 -27.16 -15.56
N HIS A 188 59.70 -26.07 -15.38
CA HIS A 188 60.11 -24.66 -15.62
C HIS A 188 58.97 -23.65 -15.29
N SER A 189 59.29 -22.63 -14.48
CA SER A 189 58.51 -21.39 -14.19
C SER A 189 58.96 -20.24 -15.13
N PRO A 190 58.34 -19.02 -15.15
CA PRO A 190 57.25 -18.48 -14.31
C PRO A 190 56.11 -17.70 -15.03
N ALA A 191 55.07 -17.40 -14.23
CA ALA A 191 54.18 -16.22 -14.27
C ALA A 191 53.15 -16.07 -15.40
N SER A 192 51.86 -16.19 -15.06
CA SER A 192 50.76 -15.27 -15.46
C SER A 192 49.43 -15.65 -14.78
N ALA A 193 48.83 -14.68 -14.09
CA ALA A 193 47.42 -14.48 -13.76
C ALA A 193 46.52 -15.73 -13.50
N SER A 194 46.18 -15.95 -12.24
CA SER A 194 45.03 -16.78 -11.84
C SER A 194 43.72 -16.09 -12.23
N THR A 195 43.10 -16.54 -13.32
CA THR A 195 41.70 -16.26 -13.63
C THR A 195 40.84 -17.18 -12.76
N TYR A 196 40.18 -16.61 -11.75
CA TYR A 196 39.08 -17.30 -11.07
C TYR A 196 37.90 -17.36 -12.04
N THR A 197 37.61 -18.56 -12.55
CA THR A 197 36.36 -18.85 -13.28
C THR A 197 35.19 -18.88 -12.30
N SER A 198 34.53 -17.75 -12.17
CA SER A 198 33.17 -17.62 -11.61
C SER A 198 32.22 -17.26 -12.75
N THR A 199 31.75 -18.23 -13.53
CA THR A 199 30.96 -17.93 -14.75
C THR A 199 29.69 -18.77 -14.91
N SER A 200 29.39 -19.69 -14.00
CA SER A 200 28.19 -20.56 -14.12
C SER A 200 26.93 -20.01 -13.44
N THR A 201 27.04 -19.13 -12.45
CA THR A 201 25.87 -18.61 -11.70
C THR A 201 25.29 -17.32 -12.29
N SER A 202 26.11 -16.48 -12.93
CA SER A 202 25.67 -15.17 -13.46
C SER A 202 24.82 -15.30 -14.73
N THR A 203 25.15 -16.27 -15.60
CA THR A 203 24.39 -16.60 -16.81
C THR A 203 23.01 -17.17 -16.50
N ALA A 204 22.90 -18.11 -15.55
CA ALA A 204 21.61 -18.70 -15.19
C ALA A 204 20.62 -17.67 -14.59
N VAL A 205 21.11 -16.71 -13.78
CA VAL A 205 20.28 -15.63 -13.19
C VAL A 205 19.90 -14.57 -14.23
N SER A 206 20.76 -14.31 -15.21
CA SER A 206 20.40 -13.41 -16.30
C SER A 206 19.34 -14.06 -17.20
N ASP A 207 19.49 -15.34 -17.55
CA ASP A 207 18.57 -16.08 -18.41
C ASP A 207 17.15 -16.15 -17.81
N THR A 208 17.02 -16.41 -16.51
CA THR A 208 15.70 -16.43 -15.83
C THR A 208 15.01 -15.07 -15.83
N ARG A 209 15.75 -13.97 -15.61
CA ARG A 209 15.17 -12.61 -15.70
C ARG A 209 14.73 -12.25 -17.12
N HIS A 210 15.47 -12.69 -18.14
CA HIS A 210 15.07 -12.49 -19.53
C HIS A 210 13.80 -13.27 -19.88
N ASP A 211 13.68 -14.50 -19.39
CA ASP A 211 12.47 -15.33 -19.55
C ASP A 211 11.26 -14.71 -18.83
N LEU A 212 11.44 -14.26 -17.59
CA LEU A 212 10.38 -13.60 -16.82
C LEU A 212 9.87 -12.34 -17.53
N ARG A 213 10.79 -11.52 -18.05
CA ARG A 213 10.45 -10.33 -18.84
C ARG A 213 9.63 -10.69 -20.08
N ARG A 214 10.04 -11.70 -20.84
CA ARG A 214 9.32 -12.18 -22.03
C ARG A 214 7.90 -12.67 -21.69
N LEU A 215 7.78 -13.44 -20.62
CA LEU A 215 6.49 -13.97 -20.15
C LEU A 215 5.52 -12.84 -19.80
N LEU A 216 5.96 -11.89 -18.98
CA LEU A 216 5.12 -10.76 -18.60
C LEU A 216 4.79 -9.85 -19.80
N GLN A 217 5.67 -9.73 -20.79
CA GLN A 217 5.41 -8.94 -22.01
C GLN A 217 4.27 -9.58 -22.81
N GLY A 218 4.24 -10.92 -22.86
CA GLY A 218 3.12 -11.68 -23.40
C GLY A 218 1.81 -11.32 -22.70
N LEU A 219 1.79 -11.26 -21.36
CA LEU A 219 0.59 -10.88 -20.61
C LEU A 219 0.18 -9.43 -20.86
N GLN A 220 1.13 -8.50 -20.89
CA GLN A 220 0.87 -7.08 -21.11
C GLN A 220 0.34 -6.77 -22.52
N SER A 221 0.67 -7.60 -23.52
CA SER A 221 0.11 -7.46 -24.88
C SER A 221 -1.42 -7.56 -24.93
N ALA A 222 -2.05 -8.12 -23.90
CA ALA A 222 -3.50 -8.18 -23.76
C ALA A 222 -4.14 -6.89 -23.24
N VAL A 223 -3.33 -5.86 -22.90
CA VAL A 223 -3.79 -4.56 -22.43
C VAL A 223 -3.74 -3.55 -23.57
N ASP A 224 -4.88 -2.95 -23.86
CA ASP A 224 -5.02 -1.85 -24.80
C ASP A 224 -4.57 -0.54 -24.14
N LEU A 225 -3.32 -0.17 -24.44
CA LEU A 225 -2.67 1.06 -24.00
C LEU A 225 -2.94 2.16 -25.03
N VAL A 226 -3.99 2.94 -24.79
CA VAL A 226 -4.36 4.12 -25.60
C VAL A 226 -3.85 5.40 -24.93
N GLU A 227 -3.98 6.59 -25.55
CA GLU A 227 -3.54 7.85 -24.93
C GLU A 227 -4.49 8.34 -23.82
N SER A 228 -5.73 7.86 -23.77
CA SER A 228 -6.68 8.15 -22.70
C SER A 228 -7.52 6.92 -22.42
N GLY A 229 -7.36 6.36 -21.21
CA GLY A 229 -8.12 5.21 -20.75
C GLY A 229 -9.63 5.49 -20.66
N PRO A 230 -10.47 4.45 -20.65
CA PRO A 230 -11.91 4.64 -20.50
C PRO A 230 -12.24 5.19 -19.10
N ILE A 231 -13.24 6.07 -19.00
CA ILE A 231 -13.71 6.66 -17.72
C ILE A 231 -14.00 5.58 -16.66
N ALA A 232 -14.45 4.39 -17.07
CA ALA A 232 -14.71 3.29 -16.17
C ALA A 232 -13.45 2.80 -15.42
N ASN A 233 -12.27 2.98 -16.01
CA ASN A 233 -10.96 2.66 -15.46
C ASN A 233 -10.29 3.85 -14.74
N CYS A 234 -10.96 5.00 -14.67
CA CYS A 234 -10.50 6.11 -13.86
C CYS A 234 -10.67 5.79 -12.37
N ILE A 235 -9.58 5.91 -11.60
CA ILE A 235 -9.52 5.64 -10.17
C ILE A 235 -9.20 6.94 -9.44
N ASN A 236 -10.20 7.47 -8.73
CA ASN A 236 -10.00 8.55 -7.78
C ASN A 236 -9.43 7.98 -6.49
N VAL A 237 -8.15 8.25 -6.22
CA VAL A 237 -7.38 7.69 -5.12
C VAL A 237 -7.27 8.70 -4.00
N VAL A 238 -7.78 8.34 -2.83
CA VAL A 238 -7.48 9.04 -1.58
C VAL A 238 -6.32 8.28 -0.93
N ARG A 239 -5.20 8.95 -0.66
CA ARG A 239 -3.96 8.29 -0.18
C ARG A 239 -4.11 7.50 1.11
N SER A 240 -5.05 7.86 1.97
CA SER A 240 -5.31 7.14 3.22
C SER A 240 -6.18 5.88 3.05
N ARG A 241 -6.68 5.62 1.83
CA ARG A 241 -7.68 4.58 1.53
C ARG A 241 -7.46 3.93 0.16
N VAL A 242 -6.21 3.70 -0.23
CA VAL A 242 -5.87 3.25 -1.59
C VAL A 242 -6.54 1.92 -1.94
N LEU A 243 -6.45 0.92 -1.04
CA LEU A 243 -7.08 -0.38 -1.23
C LEU A 243 -8.60 -0.27 -1.31
N GLN A 244 -9.24 0.59 -0.51
CA GLN A 244 -10.69 0.78 -0.56
C GLN A 244 -11.13 1.42 -1.88
N CYS A 245 -10.38 2.42 -2.37
CA CYS A 245 -10.61 3.02 -3.69
C CYS A 245 -10.48 1.99 -4.82
N ALA A 246 -9.47 1.12 -4.76
CA ALA A 246 -9.28 0.05 -5.72
C ALA A 246 -10.42 -0.98 -5.67
N LEU A 247 -10.75 -1.50 -4.48
CA LEU A 247 -11.84 -2.47 -4.30
C LEU A 247 -13.18 -1.93 -4.84
N ARG A 248 -13.50 -0.65 -4.61
CA ARG A 248 -14.70 -0.03 -5.16
C ARG A 248 -14.68 0.03 -6.69
N THR A 249 -13.52 0.36 -7.27
CA THR A 249 -13.39 0.56 -8.73
C THR A 249 -13.39 -0.77 -9.48
N PHE A 250 -12.66 -1.76 -8.97
CA PHE A 250 -12.52 -3.07 -9.61
C PHE A 250 -13.82 -3.88 -9.55
N ASN A 251 -14.72 -3.54 -8.62
CA ASN A 251 -16.09 -4.08 -8.56
C ASN A 251 -17.08 -3.36 -9.49
N ARG A 252 -16.69 -2.29 -10.20
CA ARG A 252 -17.60 -1.65 -11.16
C ARG A 252 -17.84 -2.59 -12.33
N ARG A 253 -19.10 -2.72 -12.74
CA ARG A 253 -19.48 -3.55 -13.91
C ARG A 253 -18.80 -3.11 -15.21
N ALA A 254 -18.48 -1.83 -15.33
CA ALA A 254 -17.86 -1.25 -16.52
C ALA A 254 -16.32 -1.27 -16.47
N PHE A 255 -15.70 -1.57 -15.33
CA PHE A 255 -14.25 -1.66 -15.23
C PHE A 255 -13.74 -2.80 -16.11
N ASN A 256 -12.67 -2.55 -16.87
CA ASN A 256 -12.09 -3.55 -17.75
C ASN A 256 -10.57 -3.64 -17.52
N PRO A 257 -10.04 -4.74 -16.97
CA PRO A 257 -8.61 -4.88 -16.70
C PRO A 257 -7.73 -4.91 -17.96
N HIS A 258 -8.32 -5.13 -19.14
CA HIS A 258 -7.66 -5.07 -20.44
C HIS A 258 -7.52 -3.65 -21.01
N LYS A 259 -7.99 -2.63 -20.30
CA LYS A 259 -7.89 -1.23 -20.72
C LYS A 259 -6.95 -0.48 -19.78
N GLN A 260 -6.26 0.52 -20.31
CA GLN A 260 -5.38 1.39 -19.53
C GLN A 260 -6.07 1.96 -18.27
N LEU A 261 -5.30 2.05 -17.18
CA LEU A 261 -5.71 2.75 -15.96
C LEU A 261 -5.55 4.26 -16.12
N ASP A 262 -6.39 5.01 -15.43
CA ASP A 262 -6.27 6.47 -15.32
C ASP A 262 -6.35 6.84 -13.83
N ILE A 263 -5.22 7.24 -13.25
CA ILE A 263 -5.11 7.48 -11.81
C ILE A 263 -5.16 8.96 -11.49
N VAL A 264 -6.16 9.34 -10.68
CA VAL A 264 -6.29 10.70 -10.16
C VAL A 264 -6.17 10.64 -8.65
N PHE A 265 -5.05 11.11 -8.10
CA PHE A 265 -4.95 11.35 -6.66
C PHE A 265 -5.79 12.56 -6.29
N VAL A 266 -6.60 12.41 -5.24
CA VAL A 266 -7.54 13.42 -4.77
C VAL A 266 -7.13 13.83 -3.36
N ASP A 267 -7.02 15.14 -3.16
CA ASP A 267 -6.68 15.73 -1.88
C ASP A 267 -7.87 15.68 -0.87
N SER A 268 -7.63 16.15 0.35
CA SER A 268 -8.65 16.22 1.40
C SER A 268 -9.85 17.11 1.04
N CYS A 269 -9.70 17.98 0.05
CA CYS A 269 -10.74 18.90 -0.42
C CYS A 269 -11.50 18.37 -1.65
N GLY A 270 -11.25 17.13 -2.07
CA GLY A 270 -11.92 16.51 -3.21
C GLY A 270 -11.41 16.99 -4.57
N THR A 271 -10.31 17.75 -4.60
CA THR A 271 -9.70 18.26 -5.85
C THR A 271 -8.60 17.30 -6.30
N GLY A 272 -8.52 17.05 -7.61
CA GLY A 272 -7.42 16.27 -8.17
C GLY A 272 -6.10 17.02 -7.98
N GLU A 273 -5.04 16.31 -7.59
CA GLU A 273 -3.73 16.88 -7.25
C GLU A 273 -2.93 17.41 -8.46
N GLY A 274 -3.62 17.88 -9.51
CA GLY A 274 -3.04 18.60 -10.64
C GLY A 274 -2.15 17.78 -11.58
N SER A 275 -2.02 16.47 -11.36
CA SER A 275 -1.14 15.60 -12.15
C SER A 275 -1.93 14.81 -13.20
N VAL A 276 -1.53 14.94 -14.47
CA VAL A 276 -2.04 14.09 -15.56
C VAL A 276 -1.32 12.74 -15.49
N ASP A 277 -2.08 11.64 -15.51
CA ASP A 277 -1.48 10.30 -15.46
C ASP A 277 -0.83 9.93 -16.80
N THR A 278 0.45 10.27 -16.91
CA THR A 278 1.34 9.79 -17.98
C THR A 278 2.15 8.57 -17.54
N GLY A 279 1.81 7.98 -16.39
CA GLY A 279 2.42 6.77 -15.84
C GLY A 279 3.05 6.93 -14.46
N GLY A 280 3.40 8.16 -14.03
CA GLY A 280 3.87 8.44 -12.67
C GLY A 280 2.79 8.10 -11.63
N PRO A 281 1.57 8.68 -11.73
CA PRO A 281 0.46 8.33 -10.87
C PRO A 281 0.08 6.86 -10.87
N THR A 282 0.05 6.20 -12.04
CA THR A 282 -0.13 4.75 -12.11
C THR A 282 0.92 3.98 -11.30
N ARG A 283 2.23 4.28 -11.44
CA ARG A 283 3.28 3.58 -10.69
C ARG A 283 3.13 3.75 -9.18
N GLU A 284 2.88 4.98 -8.73
CA GLU A 284 2.67 5.27 -7.31
C GLU A 284 1.45 4.52 -6.77
N PHE A 285 0.32 4.57 -7.48
CA PHE A 285 -0.90 3.87 -7.08
C PHE A 285 -0.69 2.37 -6.96
N LEU A 286 -0.08 1.71 -7.95
CA LEU A 286 0.14 0.26 -7.92
C LEU A 286 1.08 -0.15 -6.77
N ARG A 287 2.11 0.66 -6.48
CA ARG A 287 3.00 0.45 -5.34
C ARG A 287 2.24 0.55 -4.01
N LEU A 288 1.49 1.63 -3.80
CA LEU A 288 0.70 1.84 -2.58
C LEU A 288 -0.37 0.76 -2.42
N LEU A 289 -1.04 0.39 -3.52
CA LEU A 289 -2.08 -0.63 -3.54
C LEU A 289 -1.54 -2.00 -3.15
N MET A 290 -0.39 -2.43 -3.70
CA MET A 290 0.21 -3.71 -3.34
C MET A 290 0.61 -3.74 -1.86
N LYS A 291 1.17 -2.65 -1.34
CA LYS A 291 1.50 -2.53 0.08
C LYS A 291 0.26 -2.63 0.97
N GLU A 292 -0.75 -1.79 0.74
CA GLU A 292 -1.99 -1.82 1.53
C GLU A 292 -2.75 -3.15 1.40
N LEU A 293 -2.67 -3.82 0.24
CA LEU A 293 -3.24 -5.14 0.03
C LEU A 293 -2.63 -6.17 1.00
N LEU A 294 -1.30 -6.23 1.08
CA LEU A 294 -0.57 -7.19 1.90
C LEU A 294 -0.62 -6.87 3.41
N ASP A 295 -0.85 -5.60 3.75
CA ASP A 295 -1.08 -5.14 5.12
C ASP A 295 -2.57 -5.23 5.54
N SER A 296 -3.45 -5.61 4.62
CA SER A 296 -4.88 -5.71 4.90
C SER A 296 -5.23 -6.93 5.75
N ARG A 297 -6.45 -6.92 6.32
CA ARG A 297 -7.01 -8.04 7.09
C ARG A 297 -7.19 -9.35 6.30
N TYR A 298 -6.94 -9.36 4.99
CA TYR A 298 -7.05 -10.54 4.14
C TYR A 298 -5.74 -11.33 4.05
N PHE A 299 -4.65 -10.79 4.62
CA PHE A 299 -3.36 -11.43 4.71
C PHE A 299 -2.86 -11.45 6.16
N VAL A 300 -2.05 -12.43 6.51
CA VAL A 300 -1.45 -12.63 7.84
C VAL A 300 -0.05 -13.21 7.70
N GLY A 301 0.78 -13.05 8.72
CA GLY A 301 2.13 -13.59 8.76
C GLY A 301 3.22 -12.51 8.73
N PRO A 302 4.50 -12.93 8.84
CA PRO A 302 5.65 -12.04 8.89
C PRO A 302 5.83 -11.28 7.57
N GLU A 303 6.73 -10.30 7.58
CA GLU A 303 7.01 -9.45 6.41
C GLU A 303 7.39 -10.25 5.17
N ASN A 304 8.13 -11.35 5.31
CA ASN A 304 8.59 -12.22 4.21
C ASN A 304 7.90 -13.61 4.20
N GLY A 305 6.62 -13.66 4.57
CA GLY A 305 5.87 -14.91 4.64
C GLY A 305 4.37 -14.69 4.76
N LYS A 306 3.82 -13.78 3.97
CA LYS A 306 2.39 -13.47 3.97
C LYS A 306 1.57 -14.64 3.43
N SER A 307 0.63 -15.11 4.22
CA SER A 307 -0.40 -16.07 3.83
C SER A 307 -1.78 -15.41 3.84
N LEU A 308 -2.78 -16.09 3.28
CA LEU A 308 -4.16 -15.61 3.34
C LEU A 308 -4.69 -15.71 4.78
N ALA A 309 -5.37 -14.65 5.23
CA ALA A 309 -6.21 -14.68 6.42
C ALA A 309 -7.65 -14.97 6.00
N LEU A 310 -8.39 -15.75 6.78
CA LEU A 310 -9.81 -16.04 6.52
C LEU A 310 -10.69 -14.93 7.10
N ASP A 311 -11.30 -14.15 6.22
CA ASP A 311 -12.30 -13.14 6.53
C ASP A 311 -13.65 -13.58 5.95
N SER A 312 -14.51 -14.16 6.78
CA SER A 312 -15.77 -14.77 6.34
C SER A 312 -16.70 -13.80 5.64
N LEU A 313 -16.72 -12.53 6.07
CA LEU A 313 -17.54 -11.49 5.42
C LEU A 313 -17.03 -11.16 4.02
N GLY A 314 -15.71 -11.00 3.87
CA GLY A 314 -15.05 -10.77 2.58
C GLY A 314 -15.23 -11.97 1.65
N LEU A 315 -15.12 -13.19 2.17
CA LEU A 315 -15.39 -14.41 1.41
C LEU A 315 -16.83 -14.40 0.86
N SER A 316 -17.83 -14.10 1.70
CA SER A 316 -19.23 -14.05 1.27
C SER A 316 -19.51 -12.98 0.21
N ARG A 317 -18.69 -11.92 0.17
CA ARG A 317 -18.80 -10.81 -0.78
C ARG A 317 -17.97 -11.00 -2.05
N GLY A 318 -17.26 -12.12 -2.18
CA GLY A 318 -16.37 -12.37 -3.32
C GLY A 318 -15.08 -11.55 -3.28
N THR A 319 -14.68 -11.01 -2.13
CA THR A 319 -13.56 -10.07 -2.05
C THR A 319 -12.24 -10.68 -2.51
N TYR A 320 -11.96 -11.94 -2.17
CA TYR A 320 -10.69 -12.59 -2.56
C TYR A 320 -10.51 -12.66 -4.07
N LYS A 321 -11.60 -12.75 -4.83
CA LYS A 321 -11.56 -12.65 -6.30
C LYS A 321 -11.10 -11.28 -6.76
N VAL A 322 -11.56 -10.22 -6.11
CA VAL A 322 -11.10 -8.86 -6.40
C VAL A 322 -9.64 -8.68 -5.98
N LEU A 323 -9.19 -9.29 -4.88
CA LEU A 323 -7.77 -9.27 -4.48
C LEU A 323 -6.88 -9.94 -5.54
N GLY A 324 -7.31 -11.09 -6.08
CA GLY A 324 -6.58 -11.76 -7.16
C GLY A 324 -6.52 -10.92 -8.42
N MET A 325 -7.63 -10.25 -8.77
CA MET A 325 -7.67 -9.30 -9.88
C MET A 325 -6.73 -8.11 -9.67
N ILE A 326 -6.67 -7.56 -8.45
CA ILE A 326 -5.73 -6.49 -8.09
C ILE A 326 -4.28 -6.94 -8.31
N ILE A 327 -3.91 -8.13 -7.82
CA ILE A 327 -2.56 -8.68 -8.02
C ILE A 327 -2.23 -8.80 -9.51
N SER A 328 -3.17 -9.32 -10.31
CA SER A 328 -2.98 -9.43 -11.77
C SER A 328 -2.78 -8.06 -12.43
N VAL A 329 -3.60 -7.07 -12.07
CA VAL A 329 -3.50 -5.71 -12.61
C VAL A 329 -2.17 -5.09 -12.21
N CYS A 330 -1.74 -5.18 -10.95
CA CYS A 330 -0.45 -4.68 -10.50
C CYS A 330 0.72 -5.27 -11.30
N LEU A 331 0.71 -6.57 -11.56
CA LEU A 331 1.77 -7.23 -12.33
C LEU A 331 1.80 -6.79 -13.80
N VAL A 332 0.63 -6.75 -14.45
CA VAL A 332 0.55 -6.57 -15.91
C VAL A 332 0.57 -5.09 -16.32
N HIS A 333 0.06 -4.18 -15.49
CA HIS A 333 0.06 -2.73 -15.75
C HIS A 333 1.38 -2.03 -15.38
N GLY A 334 2.44 -2.79 -15.09
CA GLY A 334 3.79 -2.25 -14.86
C GLY A 334 4.08 -1.84 -13.42
N GLY A 335 3.31 -2.37 -12.45
CA GLY A 335 3.61 -2.28 -11.03
C GLY A 335 4.55 -3.41 -10.56
N VAL A 336 4.52 -3.67 -9.25
CA VAL A 336 5.32 -4.71 -8.59
C VAL A 336 4.44 -5.88 -8.15
N GLY A 337 5.03 -7.07 -8.12
CA GLY A 337 4.38 -8.27 -7.57
C GLY A 337 4.37 -8.28 -6.04
N PRO A 338 3.66 -9.24 -5.42
CA PRO A 338 3.64 -9.37 -3.98
C PRO A 338 5.02 -9.59 -3.35
N ARG A 339 5.88 -10.38 -3.99
CA ARG A 339 7.23 -10.85 -3.59
C ARG A 339 7.40 -11.46 -2.19
N VAL A 340 6.46 -11.27 -1.26
CA VAL A 340 6.58 -11.71 0.14
C VAL A 340 5.57 -12.77 0.56
N LEU A 341 4.93 -13.45 -0.39
CA LEU A 341 4.01 -14.53 -0.07
C LEU A 341 4.76 -15.73 0.53
N ALA A 342 4.11 -16.40 1.49
CA ALA A 342 4.58 -17.66 2.02
C ALA A 342 4.65 -18.72 0.91
N ARG A 343 5.71 -19.55 0.95
CA ARG A 343 5.93 -20.61 -0.03
C ARG A 343 4.73 -21.56 -0.15
N ARG A 344 4.05 -21.90 0.96
CA ARG A 344 2.82 -22.72 0.94
C ARG A 344 1.73 -22.11 0.07
N LEU A 345 1.46 -20.81 0.23
CA LEU A 345 0.43 -20.13 -0.54
C LEU A 345 0.78 -20.14 -2.04
N TYR A 346 2.04 -19.89 -2.39
CA TYR A 346 2.48 -19.97 -3.77
C TYR A 346 2.41 -21.39 -4.36
N SER A 347 2.78 -22.40 -3.57
CA SER A 347 2.60 -23.81 -3.96
C SER A 347 1.14 -24.13 -4.26
N GLN A 348 0.24 -23.70 -3.37
CA GLN A 348 -1.20 -23.87 -3.52
C GLN A 348 -1.76 -23.15 -4.76
N LEU A 349 -1.27 -21.94 -5.07
CA LEU A 349 -1.64 -21.20 -6.27
C LEU A 349 -1.19 -21.93 -7.56
N SER A 350 0.06 -22.38 -7.57
CA SER A 350 0.72 -23.02 -8.72
C SER A 350 0.26 -24.47 -8.95
N GLY A 351 -0.31 -25.11 -7.94
CA GLY A 351 -0.69 -26.53 -8.01
C GLY A 351 0.48 -27.48 -7.80
N ILE A 352 1.64 -26.98 -7.35
CA ILE A 352 2.77 -27.82 -6.95
C ILE A 352 2.58 -28.28 -5.49
N PRO A 353 3.19 -29.40 -5.07
CA PRO A 353 3.11 -29.85 -3.68
C PRO A 353 3.54 -28.77 -2.68
N ALA A 354 2.72 -28.56 -1.65
CA ALA A 354 3.02 -27.68 -0.54
C ALA A 354 4.09 -28.31 0.38
N PRO A 355 4.91 -27.52 1.08
CA PRO A 355 5.81 -28.04 2.10
C PRO A 355 5.01 -28.73 3.24
N PRO A 356 5.66 -29.60 4.04
CA PRO A 356 5.06 -30.15 5.25
C PRO A 356 4.47 -29.04 6.13
N VAL A 357 3.35 -29.31 6.79
CA VAL A 357 2.73 -28.35 7.71
C VAL A 357 3.66 -28.03 8.87
N ASN A 358 3.74 -26.76 9.25
CA ASN A 358 4.53 -26.30 10.37
C ASN A 358 3.67 -25.46 11.32
N ILE A 359 3.82 -25.70 12.62
CA ILE A 359 3.10 -24.96 13.66
C ILE A 359 3.43 -23.46 13.66
N GLU A 360 4.64 -23.08 13.24
CA GLU A 360 5.08 -21.68 13.11
C GLU A 360 4.26 -20.89 12.05
N GLU A 361 3.47 -21.57 11.21
CA GLU A 361 2.53 -20.95 10.26
C GLU A 361 1.17 -20.61 10.92
N VAL A 362 0.98 -20.94 12.20
CA VAL A 362 -0.21 -20.58 12.99
C VAL A 362 0.02 -19.24 13.69
N TYR A 363 -0.50 -18.18 13.10
CA TYR A 363 -0.36 -16.82 13.64
C TYR A 363 -1.41 -16.43 14.69
N ASP A 364 -2.34 -17.33 15.02
CA ASP A 364 -3.25 -17.16 16.15
C ASP A 364 -2.52 -17.63 17.42
N PRO A 365 -2.19 -16.73 18.38
CA PRO A 365 -1.34 -17.08 19.51
C PRO A 365 -1.96 -18.16 20.41
N GLU A 366 -3.27 -18.11 20.61
CA GLU A 366 -3.97 -19.06 21.49
C GLU A 366 -3.99 -20.45 20.87
N LEU A 367 -4.35 -20.56 19.59
CA LEU A 367 -4.33 -21.82 18.87
C LEU A 367 -2.91 -22.37 18.74
N HIS A 368 -1.92 -21.50 18.49
CA HIS A 368 -0.52 -21.89 18.42
C HIS A 368 -0.08 -22.54 19.74
N ASP A 369 -0.29 -21.87 20.87
CA ASP A 369 0.10 -22.38 22.19
C ASP A 369 -0.63 -23.69 22.55
N GLN A 370 -1.91 -23.80 22.19
CA GLN A 370 -2.69 -25.02 22.38
C GLN A 370 -2.14 -26.21 21.60
N LEU A 371 -1.90 -26.04 20.29
CA LEU A 371 -1.35 -27.10 19.44
C LEU A 371 0.08 -27.46 19.82
N ASP A 372 0.87 -26.47 20.21
CA ASP A 372 2.25 -26.65 20.62
C ASP A 372 2.34 -27.43 21.93
N LYS A 373 1.47 -27.12 22.91
CA LYS A 373 1.37 -27.86 24.17
C LYS A 373 1.01 -29.33 23.93
N ILE A 374 0.11 -29.62 22.97
CA ILE A 374 -0.21 -30.99 22.57
C ILE A 374 1.01 -31.64 21.91
N GLN A 375 1.70 -30.94 21.00
CA GLN A 375 2.86 -31.47 20.27
C GLN A 375 4.04 -31.80 21.20
N ARG A 376 4.25 -31.00 22.25
CA ARG A 376 5.35 -31.15 23.21
C ARG A 376 5.06 -32.11 24.37
N ALA A 377 3.82 -32.56 24.55
CA ALA A 377 3.44 -33.47 25.63
C ALA A 377 4.24 -34.78 25.57
N GLY A 378 5.02 -35.09 26.60
CA GLY A 378 5.91 -36.27 26.63
C GLY A 378 5.18 -37.58 26.96
N THR A 379 3.97 -37.49 27.51
CA THR A 379 3.16 -38.65 27.90
C THR A 379 1.72 -38.54 27.39
N ILE A 380 1.01 -39.67 27.30
CA ILE A 380 -0.41 -39.70 26.90
C ILE A 380 -1.29 -38.92 27.87
N THR A 381 -1.01 -38.97 29.17
CA THR A 381 -1.74 -38.22 30.19
C THR A 381 -1.58 -36.71 30.01
N GLU A 382 -0.36 -36.24 29.74
CA GLU A 382 -0.09 -34.84 29.41
C GLU A 382 -0.82 -34.43 28.12
N ALA A 383 -0.78 -35.29 27.09
CA ALA A 383 -1.45 -35.04 25.82
C ALA A 383 -2.97 -34.92 26.01
N HIS A 384 -3.60 -35.82 26.79
CA HIS A 384 -5.03 -35.75 27.10
C HIS A 384 -5.40 -34.48 27.85
N THR A 385 -4.56 -34.06 28.80
CA THR A 385 -4.78 -32.81 29.54
C THR A 385 -4.73 -31.61 28.61
N ALA A 386 -3.71 -31.53 27.74
CA ALA A 386 -3.58 -30.47 26.74
C ALA A 386 -4.73 -30.47 25.72
N MET A 387 -5.18 -31.65 25.28
CA MET A 387 -6.33 -31.81 24.38
C MET A 387 -7.65 -31.37 25.02
N LEU A 388 -7.85 -31.64 26.32
CA LEU A 388 -9.03 -31.17 27.06
C LEU A 388 -9.06 -29.64 27.14
N GLU A 389 -7.92 -29.02 27.42
CA GLU A 389 -7.78 -27.56 27.42
C GLU A 389 -8.04 -26.96 26.03
N ALA A 390 -7.55 -27.60 24.96
CA ALA A 390 -7.72 -27.18 23.57
C ALA A 390 -9.02 -27.69 22.91
N SER A 391 -9.95 -28.27 23.68
CA SER A 391 -11.07 -29.05 23.14
C SER A 391 -11.97 -28.27 22.18
N ASN A 392 -12.27 -26.99 22.47
CA ASN A 392 -13.06 -26.12 21.59
C ASN A 392 -12.37 -25.91 20.24
N SER A 393 -11.08 -25.59 20.25
CA SER A 393 -10.28 -25.37 19.04
C SER A 393 -10.17 -26.65 18.20
N LEU A 394 -9.87 -27.78 18.84
CA LEU A 394 -9.81 -29.07 18.16
C LEU A 394 -11.16 -29.48 17.57
N HIS A 395 -12.26 -29.18 18.26
CA HIS A 395 -13.61 -29.42 17.75
C HIS A 395 -13.89 -28.59 16.50
N MET A 396 -13.56 -27.29 16.52
CA MET A 396 -13.73 -26.39 15.37
C MET A 396 -12.86 -26.77 14.16
N LEU A 397 -11.67 -27.35 14.41
CA LEU A 397 -10.79 -27.86 13.36
C LEU A 397 -11.16 -29.28 12.87
N GLY A 398 -12.13 -29.93 13.51
CA GLY A 398 -12.49 -31.32 13.22
C GLY A 398 -11.40 -32.34 13.60
N ALA A 399 -10.48 -31.97 14.50
CA ALA A 399 -9.34 -32.78 14.93
C ALA A 399 -9.53 -33.45 16.29
N LEU A 400 -10.63 -33.18 17.01
CA LEU A 400 -10.89 -33.78 18.31
C LEU A 400 -11.16 -35.29 18.18
N CYS A 401 -10.19 -36.11 18.57
CA CYS A 401 -10.30 -37.57 18.55
C CYS A 401 -9.70 -38.22 19.81
N LYS A 402 -9.86 -39.54 19.93
CA LYS A 402 -9.18 -40.30 20.99
C LYS A 402 -7.76 -40.62 20.55
N VAL A 403 -6.80 -40.31 21.42
CA VAL A 403 -5.38 -40.61 21.22
C VAL A 403 -4.92 -41.62 22.26
N SER A 404 -4.24 -42.67 21.84
CA SER A 404 -3.73 -43.77 22.68
C SER A 404 -2.20 -43.91 22.60
N THR A 405 -1.57 -43.36 21.55
CA THR A 405 -0.11 -43.38 21.35
C THR A 405 0.44 -41.98 21.06
N LEU A 406 1.75 -41.78 21.23
CA LEU A 406 2.41 -40.49 20.89
C LEU A 406 2.48 -40.25 19.37
N GLU A 407 2.36 -41.31 18.57
CA GLU A 407 2.23 -41.24 17.12
C GLU A 407 0.84 -40.70 16.75
N GLU A 408 -0.23 -41.26 17.31
CA GLU A 408 -1.61 -40.76 17.12
C GLU A 408 -1.76 -39.30 17.57
N ARG A 409 -1.03 -38.89 18.62
CA ARG A 409 -0.93 -37.48 19.06
C ARG A 409 -0.32 -36.59 17.97
N GLN A 410 0.77 -37.04 17.33
CA GLN A 410 1.41 -36.29 16.25
C GLN A 410 0.49 -36.22 15.02
N ASP A 411 -0.22 -37.29 14.69
CA ASP A 411 -1.19 -37.32 13.61
C ASP A 411 -2.35 -36.35 13.85
N LEU A 412 -2.85 -36.26 15.09
CA LEU A 412 -3.86 -35.28 15.48
C LEU A 412 -3.37 -33.84 15.22
N VAL A 413 -2.16 -33.50 15.67
CA VAL A 413 -1.57 -32.16 15.46
C VAL A 413 -1.41 -31.88 13.97
N ASN A 414 -0.89 -32.84 13.21
CA ASN A 414 -0.72 -32.71 11.76
C ASN A 414 -2.06 -32.52 11.03
N ALA A 415 -3.11 -33.25 11.45
CA ALA A 415 -4.45 -33.11 10.90
C ALA A 415 -5.06 -31.74 11.21
N ALA A 416 -4.92 -31.27 12.45
CA ALA A 416 -5.36 -29.94 12.87
C ALA A 416 -4.67 -28.82 12.06
N LEU A 417 -3.33 -28.89 11.94
CA LEU A 417 -2.53 -27.94 11.16
C LEU A 417 -2.91 -27.96 9.69
N LYS A 418 -3.10 -29.15 9.09
CA LYS A 418 -3.48 -29.29 7.69
C LYS A 418 -4.86 -28.69 7.41
N TYR A 419 -5.84 -28.93 8.27
CA TYR A 419 -7.14 -28.30 8.12
C TYR A 419 -7.07 -26.78 8.31
N TYR A 420 -6.30 -26.30 9.30
CA TYR A 420 -6.14 -24.87 9.56
C TYR A 420 -5.41 -24.12 8.44
N LEU A 421 -4.35 -24.69 7.87
CA LEU A 421 -3.54 -24.01 6.84
C LEU A 421 -4.10 -24.19 5.43
N GLU A 422 -4.79 -25.30 5.17
CA GLU A 422 -5.22 -25.68 3.82
C GLU A 422 -6.74 -25.81 3.73
N GLY A 423 -7.34 -26.66 4.57
CA GLY A 423 -8.77 -26.99 4.51
C GLY A 423 -9.69 -25.77 4.61
N ARG A 424 -9.58 -24.99 5.68
CA ARG A 424 -10.42 -23.77 5.87
C ARG A 424 -10.13 -22.67 4.84
N MET A 425 -8.99 -22.73 4.16
CA MET A 425 -8.54 -21.72 3.20
C MET A 425 -8.95 -22.06 1.75
N GLU A 426 -9.56 -23.23 1.51
CA GLU A 426 -9.91 -23.70 0.18
C GLU A 426 -10.80 -22.71 -0.59
N MET A 427 -11.86 -22.18 0.04
CA MET A 427 -12.80 -21.26 -0.62
C MET A 427 -12.18 -19.86 -0.88
N PRO A 428 -11.49 -19.21 0.08
CA PRO A 428 -10.71 -18.00 -0.19
C PRO A 428 -9.67 -18.19 -1.30
N LEU A 429 -8.91 -19.30 -1.27
CA LEU A 429 -7.91 -19.62 -2.28
C LEU A 429 -8.55 -19.80 -3.66
N LYS A 430 -9.70 -20.47 -3.75
CA LYS A 430 -10.45 -20.62 -4.99
C LYS A 430 -10.86 -19.26 -5.56
N GLN A 431 -11.44 -18.39 -4.75
CA GLN A 431 -11.78 -17.05 -5.20
C GLN A 431 -10.54 -16.26 -5.64
N LEU A 432 -9.44 -16.32 -4.88
CA LEU A 432 -8.18 -15.68 -5.26
C LEU A 432 -7.68 -16.17 -6.63
N LYS A 433 -7.72 -17.49 -6.87
CA LYS A 433 -7.40 -18.09 -8.17
C LYS A 433 -8.29 -17.54 -9.28
N GLU A 434 -9.61 -17.51 -9.10
CA GLU A 434 -10.53 -16.90 -10.08
C GLU A 434 -10.19 -15.42 -10.37
N GLY A 435 -9.71 -14.69 -9.36
CA GLY A 435 -9.22 -13.32 -9.54
C GLY A 435 -7.95 -13.27 -10.39
N LEU A 436 -6.99 -14.14 -10.07
CA LEU A 436 -5.69 -14.25 -10.75
C LEU A 436 -5.81 -14.72 -12.20
N GLU A 437 -6.92 -15.34 -12.61
CA GLU A 437 -7.19 -15.63 -14.03
C GLU A 437 -7.25 -14.35 -14.89
N THR A 438 -7.51 -13.20 -14.26
CA THR A 438 -7.44 -11.89 -14.91
C THR A 438 -6.10 -11.70 -15.61
N LEU A 439 -6.14 -11.32 -16.89
CA LEU A 439 -4.96 -11.10 -17.75
C LEU A 439 -4.05 -12.34 -17.89
N GLY A 440 -4.56 -13.54 -17.60
CA GLY A 440 -3.83 -14.80 -17.80
C GLY A 440 -2.78 -15.12 -16.72
N VAL A 441 -2.73 -14.36 -15.63
CA VAL A 441 -1.69 -14.51 -14.60
C VAL A 441 -1.72 -15.88 -13.93
N LEU A 442 -2.90 -16.42 -13.60
CA LEU A 442 -2.99 -17.77 -13.02
C LEU A 442 -2.45 -18.85 -13.96
N ASN A 443 -2.68 -18.73 -15.26
CA ASN A 443 -2.16 -19.69 -16.24
C ASN A 443 -0.64 -19.60 -16.30
N ALA A 444 -0.08 -18.39 -16.31
CA ALA A 444 1.37 -18.18 -16.24
C ALA A 444 1.98 -18.76 -14.96
N ILE A 445 1.33 -18.62 -13.79
CA ILE A 445 1.77 -19.22 -12.52
C ILE A 445 1.80 -20.75 -12.63
N LYS A 446 0.80 -21.38 -13.25
CA LYS A 446 0.72 -22.85 -13.39
C LYS A 446 1.71 -23.40 -14.42
N GLU A 447 1.86 -22.74 -15.57
CA GLU A 447 2.70 -23.19 -16.68
C GLU A 447 4.19 -22.88 -16.46
N HIS A 448 4.49 -21.80 -15.73
CA HIS A 448 5.84 -21.28 -15.52
C HIS A 448 6.13 -21.02 -14.03
N SER A 449 5.77 -21.97 -13.16
CA SER A 449 5.78 -21.79 -11.71
C SER A 449 7.14 -21.39 -11.13
N SER A 450 8.26 -21.93 -11.65
CA SER A 450 9.60 -21.58 -11.16
C SER A 450 10.01 -20.15 -11.53
N ILE A 451 9.62 -19.68 -12.71
CA ILE A 451 9.95 -18.35 -13.21
C ILE A 451 9.09 -17.30 -12.50
N MET A 452 7.79 -17.59 -12.34
CA MET A 452 6.85 -16.70 -11.68
C MET A 452 7.09 -16.59 -10.15
N GLU A 453 7.75 -17.56 -9.51
CA GLU A 453 7.96 -17.59 -8.05
C GLU A 453 8.66 -16.32 -7.55
N GLU A 454 9.60 -15.77 -8.31
CA GLU A 454 10.32 -14.54 -7.93
C GLU A 454 9.38 -13.33 -7.75
N LEU A 455 8.27 -13.26 -8.49
CA LEU A 455 7.30 -12.17 -8.39
C LEU A 455 6.41 -12.26 -7.15
N PHE A 456 6.28 -13.45 -6.57
CA PHE A 456 5.38 -13.72 -5.45
C PHE A 456 6.12 -13.99 -4.15
N CYS A 457 7.32 -14.58 -4.21
CA CYS A 457 8.11 -15.07 -3.08
C CYS A 457 9.58 -14.62 -3.11
N GLY A 458 9.98 -13.73 -4.03
CA GLY A 458 11.36 -13.28 -4.21
C GLY A 458 11.93 -12.37 -3.10
N GLY A 459 11.20 -12.14 -2.01
CA GLY A 459 11.58 -11.28 -0.89
C GLY A 459 11.52 -9.78 -1.22
N PRO A 460 12.15 -8.91 -0.42
CA PRO A 460 12.36 -7.51 -0.79
C PRO A 460 13.32 -7.40 -1.97
N PRO A 461 13.13 -6.46 -2.92
CA PRO A 461 14.08 -6.26 -4.01
C PRO A 461 15.45 -5.89 -3.45
N THR A 462 16.49 -6.62 -3.82
CA THR A 462 17.87 -6.23 -3.46
C THR A 462 18.34 -5.19 -4.46
N LEU A 463 18.16 -3.93 -4.13
CA LEU A 463 18.75 -2.81 -4.85
C LEU A 463 20.13 -2.55 -4.23
N SER A 464 21.16 -2.45 -5.08
CA SER A 464 22.51 -2.06 -4.65
C SER A 464 22.87 -0.67 -5.16
N ALA A 465 23.83 -0.01 -4.50
CA ALA A 465 24.37 1.28 -4.93
C ALA A 465 24.80 1.22 -6.39
N ALA A 466 25.59 0.21 -6.76
CA ALA A 466 26.03 -0.01 -8.14
C ALA A 466 24.86 -0.11 -9.12
N SER A 467 23.85 -0.93 -8.81
CA SER A 467 22.69 -1.11 -9.70
C SER A 467 21.84 0.16 -9.83
N LEU A 468 21.75 0.97 -8.77
CA LEU A 468 21.02 2.22 -8.78
C LEU A 468 21.78 3.31 -9.54
N LEU A 469 23.11 3.36 -9.43
CA LEU A 469 23.94 4.28 -10.19
C LEU A 469 23.88 3.97 -11.70
N ASP A 470 23.95 2.69 -12.08
CA ASP A 470 23.86 2.24 -13.47
C ASP A 470 22.47 2.47 -14.08
N LEU A 471 21.44 2.63 -13.25
CA LEU A 471 20.07 2.87 -13.68
C LEU A 471 19.90 4.25 -14.35
N PHE A 472 20.66 5.27 -13.90
CA PHE A 472 20.46 6.65 -14.32
C PHE A 472 21.45 7.10 -15.40
N THR A 473 20.92 7.69 -16.48
CA THR A 473 21.73 8.39 -17.48
C THR A 473 21.91 9.86 -17.07
N ILE A 474 23.14 10.34 -17.01
CA ILE A 474 23.45 11.72 -16.58
C ILE A 474 23.54 12.66 -17.78
N HIS A 475 22.74 13.73 -17.79
CA HIS A 475 22.71 14.74 -18.86
C HIS A 475 23.45 16.01 -18.44
N TYR A 476 24.70 16.11 -18.87
CA TYR A 476 25.55 17.25 -18.55
C TYR A 476 25.42 18.40 -19.56
N SER A 477 25.76 19.59 -19.10
CA SER A 477 26.08 20.75 -19.92
C SER A 477 27.33 20.50 -20.80
N PRO A 478 27.53 21.32 -21.86
CA PRO A 478 28.72 21.22 -22.71
C PRO A 478 30.03 21.32 -21.94
N ARG A 479 31.03 20.55 -22.39
CA ARG A 479 32.37 20.55 -21.81
C ARG A 479 33.01 21.94 -21.86
N GLY A 480 33.74 22.29 -20.80
CA GLY A 480 34.43 23.58 -20.66
C GLY A 480 33.57 24.74 -20.13
N THR A 481 32.29 24.49 -19.80
CA THR A 481 31.44 25.49 -19.13
C THR A 481 31.60 25.44 -17.61
N ASN A 482 31.39 26.57 -16.93
CA ASN A 482 31.33 26.61 -15.46
C ASN A 482 30.22 25.69 -14.93
N ARG A 483 29.11 25.57 -15.68
CA ARG A 483 28.03 24.62 -15.39
C ARG A 483 28.54 23.20 -15.34
N ARG A 484 29.26 22.74 -16.37
CA ARG A 484 29.85 21.40 -16.42
C ARG A 484 30.74 21.09 -15.21
N ALA A 485 31.56 22.06 -14.77
CA ALA A 485 32.43 21.86 -13.61
C ALA A 485 31.63 21.61 -12.32
N LEU A 486 30.57 22.39 -12.09
CA LEU A 486 29.68 22.21 -10.93
C LEU A 486 28.90 20.88 -11.00
N GLU A 487 28.46 20.49 -12.19
CA GLU A 487 27.76 19.22 -12.42
C GLU A 487 28.64 18.00 -12.13
N GLU A 488 29.93 18.04 -12.52
CA GLU A 488 30.88 16.96 -12.25
C GLU A 488 31.12 16.77 -10.75
N VAL A 489 31.18 17.86 -9.99
CA VAL A 489 31.27 17.82 -8.52
C VAL A 489 30.00 17.20 -7.92
N ALA A 490 28.83 17.69 -8.31
CA ALA A 490 27.55 17.18 -7.82
C ALA A 490 27.34 15.68 -8.15
N VAL A 491 27.82 15.21 -9.30
CA VAL A 491 27.79 13.77 -9.64
C VAL A 491 28.77 12.97 -8.78
N GLY A 492 29.93 13.53 -8.44
CA GLY A 492 30.83 12.92 -7.45
C GLY A 492 30.11 12.71 -6.13
N HIS A 493 29.54 13.77 -5.57
CA HIS A 493 28.78 13.72 -4.31
C HIS A 493 27.60 12.76 -4.38
N TRP A 494 26.84 12.75 -5.48
CA TRP A 494 25.77 11.78 -5.70
C TRP A 494 26.23 10.33 -5.61
N ARG A 495 27.38 10.00 -6.21
CA ARG A 495 27.90 8.62 -6.20
C ARG A 495 28.33 8.20 -4.81
N ASP A 496 29.03 9.07 -4.09
CA ASP A 496 29.52 8.81 -2.74
C ASP A 496 28.33 8.70 -1.76
N TRP A 497 27.35 9.62 -1.86
CA TRP A 497 26.14 9.57 -1.05
C TRP A 497 25.32 8.29 -1.26
N ILE A 498 25.21 7.78 -2.49
CA ILE A 498 24.50 6.53 -2.76
C ILE A 498 25.19 5.31 -2.12
N ILE A 499 26.51 5.33 -1.98
CA ILE A 499 27.26 4.31 -1.24
C ILE A 499 26.95 4.43 0.27
N GLU A 500 26.93 5.64 0.83
CA GLU A 500 26.54 5.85 2.24
C GLU A 500 25.09 5.45 2.53
N VAL A 501 24.18 5.61 1.58
CA VAL A 501 22.80 5.12 1.67
C VAL A 501 22.76 3.59 1.71
N GLU A 502 23.60 2.90 0.95
CA GLU A 502 23.72 1.43 0.98
C GLU A 502 24.32 0.94 2.30
N ASP A 503 25.35 1.61 2.81
CA ASP A 503 25.99 1.30 4.09
C ASP A 503 25.10 1.64 5.31
N GLY A 504 24.04 2.44 5.08
CA GLY A 504 23.06 2.80 6.11
C GLY A 504 23.49 3.96 7.00
N ASP A 505 24.42 4.78 6.50
CA ASP A 505 24.97 5.97 7.17
C ASP A 505 24.21 7.26 6.80
N ALA A 506 23.50 7.27 5.67
CA ALA A 506 22.65 8.39 5.27
C ALA A 506 21.38 8.47 6.13
N ALA A 507 21.36 9.38 7.10
CA ALA A 507 20.24 9.54 8.02
C ALA A 507 19.97 10.99 8.42
N VAL A 508 18.73 11.27 8.81
CA VAL A 508 18.31 12.57 9.36
C VAL A 508 17.79 12.36 10.79
N GLU A 509 18.27 13.18 11.71
CA GLU A 509 17.70 13.29 13.06
C GLU A 509 16.38 14.05 12.99
N VAL A 510 15.34 13.48 13.59
CA VAL A 510 14.04 14.13 13.74
C VAL A 510 13.82 14.57 15.19
N ASP A 511 12.94 15.56 15.35
CA ASP A 511 12.55 16.08 16.66
C ASP A 511 12.13 14.94 17.59
N GLY A 512 12.86 14.79 18.70
CA GLY A 512 12.70 13.68 19.65
C GLY A 512 13.89 12.74 19.75
N GLY A 513 14.94 12.95 18.94
CA GLY A 513 16.18 12.15 18.98
C GLY A 513 16.10 10.83 18.23
N ASP A 514 15.00 10.60 17.50
CA ASP A 514 14.88 9.47 16.58
C ASP A 514 15.65 9.77 15.29
N THR A 515 16.21 8.74 14.67
CA THR A 515 16.96 8.86 13.42
C THR A 515 16.24 8.11 12.31
N ILE A 516 15.90 8.81 11.22
CA ILE A 516 15.32 8.20 10.02
C ILE A 516 16.43 7.95 9.01
N LYS A 517 16.70 6.68 8.74
CA LYS A 517 17.65 6.25 7.70
C LYS A 517 17.00 6.31 6.32
N VAL A 518 17.71 6.85 5.35
CA VAL A 518 17.34 6.74 3.94
C VAL A 518 17.84 5.40 3.41
N THR A 519 17.01 4.73 2.63
CA THR A 519 17.36 3.50 1.91
C THR A 519 17.40 3.76 0.42
N LEU A 520 18.08 2.88 -0.33
CA LEU A 520 18.10 2.93 -1.79
C LEU A 520 16.67 2.83 -2.38
N GLU A 521 15.77 2.11 -1.73
CA GLU A 521 14.36 2.06 -2.09
C GLU A 521 13.71 3.44 -1.97
N ASN A 522 13.99 4.20 -0.91
CA ASN A 522 13.46 5.56 -0.77
C ASN A 522 13.92 6.47 -1.91
N VAL A 523 15.20 6.36 -2.32
CA VAL A 523 15.73 7.12 -3.45
C VAL A 523 15.03 6.73 -4.76
N LEU A 524 14.82 5.43 -5.00
CA LEU A 524 14.11 4.95 -6.18
C LEU A 524 12.64 5.42 -6.21
N VAL A 525 11.96 5.36 -5.06
CA VAL A 525 10.58 5.85 -4.92
C VAL A 525 10.52 7.35 -5.18
N PHE A 526 11.44 8.13 -4.61
CA PHE A 526 11.52 9.57 -4.82
C PHE A 526 11.69 9.90 -6.31
N ALA A 527 12.60 9.22 -7.01
CA ALA A 527 12.88 9.50 -8.41
C ALA A 527 11.81 8.98 -9.39
N SER A 528 11.16 7.85 -9.10
CA SER A 528 10.36 7.10 -10.09
C SER A 528 8.90 6.83 -9.70
N GLY A 529 8.56 6.97 -8.42
CA GLY A 529 7.30 6.54 -7.83
C GLY A 529 7.20 5.03 -7.54
N ALA A 530 8.21 4.23 -7.92
CA ALA A 530 8.24 2.78 -7.76
C ALA A 530 9.23 2.33 -6.66
N SER A 531 8.89 1.27 -5.92
CA SER A 531 9.76 0.67 -4.87
C SER A 531 10.76 -0.34 -5.42
N ALA A 532 10.60 -0.74 -6.67
CA ALA A 532 11.49 -1.65 -7.36
C ALA A 532 11.52 -1.28 -8.83
N VAL A 533 12.61 -1.62 -9.51
CA VAL A 533 12.61 -1.58 -10.98
C VAL A 533 11.59 -2.60 -11.48
N PRO A 534 10.57 -2.20 -12.27
CA PRO A 534 9.62 -3.14 -12.83
C PRO A 534 10.36 -4.20 -13.65
N VAL A 535 9.83 -5.41 -13.73
CA VAL A 535 10.50 -6.51 -14.47
C VAL A 535 10.70 -6.17 -15.95
N PHE A 536 9.83 -5.33 -16.51
CA PHE A 536 9.95 -4.80 -17.87
C PHE A 536 11.07 -3.76 -18.06
N GLY A 537 11.66 -3.28 -16.97
CA GLY A 537 12.31 -1.97 -16.91
C GLY A 537 11.27 -0.84 -16.85
N PHE A 538 11.76 0.38 -16.68
CA PHE A 538 10.92 1.57 -16.82
C PHE A 538 10.61 1.85 -18.29
N LYS A 539 9.43 2.45 -18.57
CA LYS A 539 9.06 2.89 -19.92
C LYS A 539 9.96 4.04 -20.39
N GLU A 540 10.20 4.99 -19.49
CA GLU A 540 11.13 6.09 -19.69
C GLU A 540 12.51 5.70 -19.14
N ASN A 541 13.57 6.15 -19.81
CA ASN A 541 14.92 5.98 -19.28
C ASN A 541 15.10 6.88 -18.05
N PRO A 542 15.51 6.36 -16.89
CA PRO A 542 15.81 7.20 -15.72
C PRO A 542 16.98 8.14 -16.01
N ASN A 543 16.82 9.42 -15.67
CA ASN A 543 17.78 10.46 -16.01
C ASN A 543 18.15 11.33 -14.81
N ILE A 544 19.39 11.83 -14.81
CA ILE A 544 19.85 12.86 -13.89
C ILE A 544 20.08 14.17 -14.66
N THR A 545 19.55 15.26 -14.11
CA THR A 545 19.79 16.64 -14.56
C THR A 545 20.15 17.51 -13.34
N PHE A 546 20.32 18.82 -13.52
CA PHE A 546 20.93 19.69 -12.51
C PHE A 546 20.14 20.98 -12.28
N LEU A 547 20.08 21.41 -11.02
CA LEU A 547 19.36 22.60 -10.59
C LEU A 547 20.21 23.87 -10.76
N HIS A 548 20.33 24.34 -12.01
CA HIS A 548 21.06 25.57 -12.34
C HIS A 548 20.29 26.87 -12.05
N GLU A 549 18.97 26.77 -11.83
CA GLU A 549 18.10 27.93 -11.67
C GLU A 549 18.12 28.43 -10.22
N ASN A 550 18.36 29.73 -10.04
CA ASN A 550 18.25 30.38 -8.74
C ASN A 550 16.87 31.03 -8.60
N ILE A 551 16.17 30.76 -7.50
CA ILE A 551 14.90 31.41 -7.17
C ILE A 551 15.21 32.62 -6.29
N ASN A 552 14.92 33.83 -6.77
CA ASN A 552 15.18 35.09 -6.05
C ASN A 552 16.65 35.27 -5.62
N GLY A 553 17.60 34.71 -6.37
CA GLY A 553 19.03 34.76 -6.06
C GLY A 553 19.54 33.69 -5.10
N ASN A 554 18.66 32.80 -4.60
CA ASN A 554 19.03 31.67 -3.76
C ASN A 554 19.16 30.39 -4.59
N TRP A 555 20.19 29.61 -4.27
CA TRP A 555 20.38 28.27 -4.83
C TRP A 555 19.26 27.33 -4.38
N ARG A 556 18.87 26.42 -5.27
CA ARG A 556 17.90 25.37 -4.97
C ARG A 556 18.64 24.25 -4.26
N MET A 557 18.46 24.17 -2.95
CA MET A 557 19.30 23.33 -2.09
C MET A 557 18.86 21.86 -2.04
N PHE A 558 17.57 21.60 -2.18
CA PHE A 558 16.98 20.26 -2.13
C PHE A 558 16.91 19.63 -3.51
N PRO A 559 16.98 18.28 -3.61
CA PRO A 559 16.71 17.60 -4.86
C PRO A 559 15.25 17.71 -5.30
N GLU A 560 15.02 17.57 -6.60
CA GLU A 560 13.67 17.43 -7.16
C GLU A 560 13.56 16.18 -8.00
N ALA A 561 12.33 15.66 -8.14
CA ALA A 561 12.06 14.56 -9.03
C ALA A 561 10.84 14.82 -9.90
N ASN A 562 10.95 14.55 -11.19
CA ASN A 562 9.78 14.33 -12.04
C ASN A 562 9.58 12.82 -12.16
N THR A 563 8.65 12.28 -11.38
CA THR A 563 8.40 10.84 -11.38
C THR A 563 7.84 10.35 -12.71
N CYS A 564 7.14 11.19 -13.49
CA CYS A 564 6.57 10.81 -14.79
C CYS A 564 7.67 10.50 -15.82
N THR A 565 8.65 11.40 -15.95
CA THR A 565 9.82 11.25 -16.84
C THR A 565 11.02 10.58 -16.16
N ILE A 566 10.86 10.16 -14.90
CA ILE A 566 11.88 9.55 -14.05
C ILE A 566 13.18 10.38 -14.07
N THR A 567 13.03 11.68 -13.82
CA THR A 567 14.14 12.63 -13.85
C THR A 567 14.45 13.12 -12.45
N LEU A 568 15.60 12.74 -11.92
CA LEU A 568 16.16 13.28 -10.68
C LEU A 568 16.97 14.54 -11.01
N LYS A 569 16.71 15.63 -10.29
CA LYS A 569 17.47 16.88 -10.43
C LYS A 569 18.34 17.06 -9.19
N LEU A 570 19.65 17.09 -9.40
CA LEU A 570 20.61 17.25 -8.31
C LEU A 570 20.84 18.73 -8.00
N PRO A 571 20.93 19.10 -6.71
CA PRO A 571 21.45 20.40 -6.31
C PRO A 571 22.93 20.51 -6.71
N ILE A 572 23.41 21.74 -6.91
CA ILE A 572 24.79 22.03 -7.33
C ILE A 572 25.38 23.16 -6.50
N GLY A 573 26.72 23.21 -6.42
CA GLY A 573 27.44 24.31 -5.76
C GLY A 573 27.56 24.20 -4.24
N GLN A 574 27.21 23.05 -3.66
CA GLN A 574 27.35 22.73 -2.25
C GLN A 574 28.63 21.92 -1.99
N GLU A 575 29.15 21.98 -0.77
CA GLU A 575 30.13 21.01 -0.28
C GLU A 575 29.44 19.66 0.02
N TYR A 576 30.25 18.61 0.18
CA TYR A 576 29.75 17.24 0.29
C TYR A 576 28.75 17.03 1.44
N GLU A 577 29.08 17.53 2.64
CA GLU A 577 28.24 17.33 3.83
C GLU A 577 26.87 18.04 3.70
N GLU A 578 26.85 19.23 3.10
CA GLU A 578 25.61 19.95 2.81
C GLU A 578 24.78 19.20 1.75
N PHE A 579 25.43 18.71 0.70
CA PHE A 579 24.78 17.90 -0.33
C PHE A 579 24.11 16.66 0.27
N CYS A 580 24.83 15.89 1.10
CA CYS A 580 24.28 14.72 1.78
C CYS A 580 23.09 15.09 2.67
N HIS A 581 23.20 16.18 3.44
CA HIS A 581 22.12 16.64 4.31
C HIS A 581 20.84 16.98 3.52
N PHE A 582 20.95 17.76 2.46
CA PHE A 582 19.80 18.18 1.65
C PHE A 582 19.22 17.04 0.81
N MET A 583 20.05 16.15 0.27
CA MET A 583 19.60 14.95 -0.43
C MET A 583 18.79 14.05 0.50
N THR A 584 19.34 13.74 1.67
CA THR A 584 18.71 12.86 2.67
C THR A 584 17.40 13.47 3.18
N SER A 585 17.42 14.76 3.52
CA SER A 585 16.24 15.49 3.97
C SER A 585 15.16 15.58 2.89
N GLY A 586 15.53 15.92 1.65
CA GLY A 586 14.59 16.07 0.54
C GLY A 586 13.87 14.76 0.19
N VAL A 587 14.60 13.63 0.21
CA VAL A 587 14.03 12.30 -0.02
C VAL A 587 13.05 11.90 1.08
N ILE A 588 13.35 12.17 2.36
CA ILE A 588 12.46 11.83 3.49
C ILE A 588 11.22 12.73 3.50
N GLN A 589 11.41 14.03 3.30
CA GLN A 589 10.36 15.04 3.46
C GLN A 589 9.38 15.11 2.27
N SER A 590 9.67 14.37 1.19
CA SER A 590 8.80 14.28 0.00
C SER A 590 8.12 12.90 -0.12
N PRO A 591 7.22 12.51 0.82
CA PRO A 591 6.58 11.20 0.78
C PRO A 591 5.59 11.04 -0.39
N THR A 592 5.25 12.12 -1.10
CA THR A 592 4.33 12.19 -2.24
C THR A 592 4.90 13.10 -3.32
N PHE A 593 4.65 12.80 -4.61
CA PHE A 593 5.14 13.49 -5.81
C PHE A 593 6.09 14.70 -5.62
N GLY A 594 7.40 14.42 -5.59
CA GLY A 594 8.41 15.10 -6.42
C GLY A 594 8.66 16.60 -6.23
N VAL A 595 8.12 17.26 -5.21
CA VAL A 595 8.52 18.63 -4.84
C VAL A 595 8.79 18.66 -3.34
N ALA A 596 10.08 18.76 -2.99
CA ALA A 596 10.54 19.04 -1.64
C ALA A 596 10.42 20.54 -1.33
#